data_AF-A0A943NAF6-F1
#
_entry.id   AF-A0A943NAF6-F1
#
_cell.length_a   1.000
_cell.length_b   1.000
_cell.length_c   1.000
_cell.angle_alpha   90.00
_cell.angle_beta   90.00
_cell.angle_gamma   90.00
#
_symmetry.space_group_name_H-M   'P 1'
#
loop_
_entity.id
_entity.type
_entity.pdbx_description
1 polymer ?
#
loop_
_entity_poly.entity_id
_entity_poly.type
_entity_poly.pdbx_seq_one_letter_code
_entity_poly.pdbx_strand_id
1 'polypeptide(L)'
;MKHIKPGRGPSAMGALGSVIAVVFGIFWTVSAASMGAPISFSIFGVLFVIVGIVQAVYNFKNAAGKKRYSAFDIVDGEDEPDPLNQRFGGQPPEAVDTSGPEGPLRYCPYCGAKLGDSYTFCGHCGKRLPDVQEEDHP
;
A
#
# COMPACT_ATOMS: atom_id res chain seq x y z
N MET A 1 -8.29 6.66 -5.56
CA MET A 1 -7.03 5.88 -5.63
C MET A 1 -7.37 4.40 -5.59
N LYS A 2 -6.70 3.55 -6.39
CA LYS A 2 -6.89 2.08 -6.34
C LYS A 2 -5.99 1.50 -5.24
N HIS A 3 -6.59 0.90 -4.23
CA HIS A 3 -5.88 0.29 -3.11
C HIS A 3 -5.29 -1.06 -3.53
N ILE A 4 -3.96 -1.14 -3.63
CA ILE A 4 -3.25 -2.41 -3.89
C ILE A 4 -3.19 -3.17 -2.57
N LYS A 5 -3.74 -4.40 -2.55
CA LYS A 5 -3.68 -5.28 -1.37
C LYS A 5 -2.77 -6.46 -1.70
N PRO A 6 -1.70 -6.72 -0.91
CA PRO A 6 -0.94 -7.95 -1.07
C PRO A 6 -1.86 -9.18 -0.89
N GLY A 7 -1.65 -10.21 -1.71
CA GLY A 7 -2.46 -11.43 -1.68
C GLY A 7 -2.42 -12.17 -0.35
N ARG A 8 -3.34 -13.13 -0.16
CA ARG A 8 -3.43 -13.97 1.05
C ARG A 8 -2.46 -15.16 1.06
N GLY A 9 -1.77 -15.42 -0.06
CA GLY A 9 -0.88 -16.57 -0.25
C GLY A 9 0.17 -16.73 0.85
N PRO A 10 0.97 -15.70 1.19
CA PRO A 10 2.00 -15.81 2.22
C PRO A 10 1.45 -16.19 3.60
N SER A 11 0.33 -15.58 4.01
CA SER A 11 -0.30 -15.88 5.30
C SER A 11 -1.00 -17.25 5.31
N ALA A 12 -1.58 -17.68 4.19
CA ALA A 12 -2.16 -19.02 4.09
C ALA A 12 -1.09 -20.11 4.19
N MET A 13 0.05 -19.94 3.49
CA MET A 13 1.19 -20.84 3.59
C MET A 13 1.77 -20.84 5.01
N GLY A 14 1.92 -19.66 5.62
CA GLY A 14 2.36 -19.53 7.01
C GLY A 14 1.41 -20.21 8.00
N ALA A 15 0.10 -20.13 7.79
CA ALA A 15 -0.90 -20.80 8.63
C ALA A 15 -0.76 -22.33 8.52
N LEU A 16 -0.71 -22.87 7.31
CA LEU A 16 -0.51 -24.31 7.09
C LEU A 16 0.81 -24.81 7.72
N GLY A 17 1.91 -24.09 7.48
CA GLY A 17 3.21 -24.43 8.04
C GLY A 17 3.21 -24.42 9.57
N SER A 18 2.56 -23.43 10.19
CA SER A 18 2.45 -23.34 11.65
C SER A 18 1.63 -24.47 12.28
N VAL A 19 0.57 -24.95 11.62
CA VAL A 19 -0.19 -26.12 12.11
C VAL A 19 0.68 -27.37 12.10
N ILE A 20 1.42 -27.60 11.01
CA ILE A 20 2.34 -28.73 10.90
C ILE A 20 3.43 -28.64 11.97
N ALA A 21 3.99 -27.44 12.19
CA ALA A 21 4.99 -27.20 13.21
C ALA A 21 4.46 -27.51 14.62
N VAL A 22 3.24 -27.10 14.96
CA VAL A 22 2.63 -27.42 16.28
C VAL A 22 2.47 -28.92 16.45
N VAL A 23 1.92 -29.63 15.46
CA VAL A 23 1.74 -31.09 15.52
C VAL A 23 3.09 -31.79 15.71
N PHE A 24 4.09 -31.40 14.92
CA PHE A 24 5.45 -31.93 15.04
C PHE A 24 6.09 -31.63 16.41
N GLY A 25 5.94 -30.41 16.91
CA GLY A 25 6.49 -29.99 18.20
C GLY A 25 5.91 -30.77 19.37
N ILE A 26 4.59 -31.04 19.34
CA ILE A 26 3.93 -31.88 20.35
C ILE A 26 4.50 -33.30 20.29
N PHE A 27 4.56 -33.89 19.09
CA PHE A 27 5.14 -35.22 18.88
C PHE A 27 6.57 -35.29 19.40
N TRP A 28 7.43 -34.37 19.00
CA TRP A 28 8.83 -34.28 19.44
C TRP A 28 8.96 -34.19 20.97
N THR A 29 8.15 -33.34 21.61
CA THR A 29 8.20 -33.13 23.06
C THR A 29 7.85 -34.42 23.81
N VAL A 30 6.79 -35.12 23.40
CA VAL A 30 6.37 -36.39 24.01
C VAL A 30 7.44 -37.46 23.78
N SER A 31 7.99 -37.56 22.56
CA SER A 31 9.05 -38.51 22.27
C SER A 31 10.30 -38.25 23.11
N ALA A 32 10.78 -37.01 23.20
CA ALA A 32 11.95 -36.64 23.99
C ALA A 32 11.76 -36.97 25.49
N ALA A 33 10.60 -36.63 26.05
CA ALA A 33 10.28 -36.96 27.44
C ALA A 33 10.24 -38.49 27.67
N SER A 34 9.63 -39.23 26.75
CA SER A 34 9.49 -40.69 26.86
C SER A 34 10.83 -41.45 26.77
N MET A 35 11.82 -40.89 26.07
CA MET A 35 13.15 -41.46 25.91
C MET A 35 14.12 -41.11 27.06
N GLY A 36 13.65 -40.38 28.08
CA GLY A 36 14.51 -39.91 29.18
C GLY A 36 15.57 -38.91 28.72
N ALA A 37 15.32 -38.19 27.62
CA ALA A 37 16.23 -37.15 27.14
C ALA A 37 16.39 -36.05 28.21
N PRO A 38 17.52 -35.31 28.21
CA PRO A 38 17.69 -34.19 29.13
C PRO A 38 16.50 -33.22 29.09
N ILE A 39 16.10 -32.72 30.26
CA ILE A 39 14.88 -31.90 30.43
C ILE A 39 14.85 -30.68 29.50
N SER A 40 16.02 -30.14 29.15
CA SER A 40 16.17 -29.03 28.19
C SER A 40 15.50 -29.27 26.85
N PHE A 41 15.52 -30.51 26.32
CA PHE A 41 14.86 -30.85 25.06
C PHE A 41 13.33 -30.76 25.15
N SER A 42 12.76 -31.17 26.28
CA SER A 42 11.31 -31.08 26.51
C SER A 42 10.87 -29.63 26.70
N ILE A 43 11.65 -28.83 27.44
CA ILE A 43 11.39 -27.38 27.59
C ILE A 43 11.45 -26.68 26.23
N PHE A 44 12.47 -26.99 25.42
CA PHE A 44 12.58 -26.46 24.06
C PHE A 44 11.37 -26.83 23.21
N GLY A 45 10.93 -28.09 23.25
CA GLY A 45 9.76 -28.55 22.53
C GLY A 45 8.47 -27.80 22.92
N VAL A 46 8.26 -27.56 24.22
CA VAL A 46 7.12 -26.75 24.71
C VAL A 46 7.19 -25.31 24.19
N LEU A 47 8.36 -24.66 24.28
CA LEU A 47 8.56 -23.30 23.76
C LEU A 47 8.30 -23.24 22.25
N PHE A 48 8.81 -24.23 21.50
CA PHE A 48 8.59 -24.34 20.06
C PHE A 48 7.09 -24.45 19.72
N VAL A 49 6.33 -25.25 20.46
CA VAL A 49 4.87 -25.35 20.31
C VAL A 49 4.18 -24.02 20.58
N ILE A 50 4.57 -23.31 21.64
CA ILE A 50 4.00 -21.98 21.97
C ILE A 50 4.24 -21.00 20.81
N VAL A 51 5.46 -20.93 20.29
CA VAL A 51 5.80 -20.09 19.14
C VAL A 51 4.98 -20.49 17.91
N GLY A 52 4.85 -21.79 17.65
CA GLY A 52 4.02 -22.32 16.56
C GLY A 52 2.55 -21.89 16.68
N ILE A 53 1.97 -21.91 17.88
CA ILE A 53 0.60 -21.47 18.14
C ILE A 53 0.45 -19.97 17.86
N VAL A 54 1.36 -19.13 18.36
CA VAL A 54 1.35 -17.68 18.10
C VAL A 54 1.41 -17.42 16.60
N GLN A 55 2.29 -18.14 15.89
CA GLN A 55 2.45 -18.04 14.45
C GLN A 55 1.20 -18.49 13.69
N ALA A 56 0.53 -19.54 14.17
CA ALA A 56 -0.75 -19.99 13.63
C ALA A 56 -1.83 -18.93 13.79
N VAL A 57 -2.03 -18.42 14.99
CA VAL A 57 -3.04 -17.37 15.26
C VAL A 57 -2.81 -16.14 14.38
N TYR A 58 -1.56 -15.67 14.30
CA TYR A 58 -1.22 -14.51 13.46
C TYR A 58 -1.54 -14.76 11.98
N ASN A 59 -1.07 -15.89 11.44
CA ASN A 59 -1.25 -16.22 10.03
C ASN A 59 -2.70 -16.54 9.67
N PHE A 60 -3.46 -17.24 10.53
CA PHE A 60 -4.88 -17.50 10.32
C PHE A 60 -5.70 -16.21 10.33
N LYS A 61 -5.42 -15.29 11.27
CA LYS A 61 -6.07 -13.97 11.30
C LYS A 61 -5.80 -13.18 10.01
N ASN A 62 -4.59 -13.24 9.47
CA ASN A 62 -4.27 -12.58 8.20
C ASN A 62 -4.81 -13.29 6.96
N ALA A 63 -4.90 -14.62 6.98
CA ALA A 63 -5.40 -15.41 5.85
C ALA A 63 -6.93 -15.35 5.74
N ALA A 64 -7.66 -15.49 6.85
CA ALA A 64 -9.12 -15.61 6.88
C ALA A 64 -9.85 -14.32 7.34
N GLY A 65 -9.15 -13.37 7.96
CA GLY A 65 -9.75 -12.16 8.52
C GLY A 65 -10.27 -11.17 7.47
N LYS A 66 -11.37 -10.50 7.80
CA LYS A 66 -11.91 -9.37 7.01
C LYS A 66 -11.05 -8.10 7.16
N LYS A 67 -10.50 -7.88 8.36
CA LYS A 67 -9.53 -6.83 8.68
C LYS A 67 -8.18 -7.49 8.98
N ARG A 68 -7.24 -7.34 8.05
CA ARG A 68 -5.87 -7.90 8.11
C ARG A 68 -4.92 -6.85 8.67
N TYR A 69 -3.83 -7.29 9.30
CA TYR A 69 -2.70 -6.42 9.62
C TYR A 69 -2.07 -5.91 8.32
N SER A 70 -1.95 -4.58 8.17
CA SER A 70 -1.32 -4.01 6.99
C SER A 70 0.13 -4.48 6.92
N ALA A 71 0.55 -4.99 5.76
CA ALA A 71 1.96 -5.31 5.54
C ALA A 71 2.77 -4.08 5.15
N PHE A 72 2.09 -2.99 4.81
CA PHE A 72 2.69 -1.72 4.43
C PHE A 72 2.13 -0.66 5.35
N ASP A 73 3.01 0.18 5.87
CA ASP A 73 2.57 1.41 6.48
C ASP A 73 2.20 2.39 5.34
N ILE A 74 1.02 2.98 5.41
CA ILE A 74 0.60 3.97 4.41
C ILE A 74 0.81 5.33 5.07
N VAL A 75 1.97 5.90 4.80
CA VAL A 75 2.41 7.19 5.30
C VAL A 75 2.25 8.22 4.18
N ASP A 76 1.80 9.43 4.52
CA ASP A 76 1.65 10.50 3.53
C ASP A 76 3.04 11.00 3.08
N GLY A 77 3.14 11.47 1.84
CA GLY A 77 4.41 11.89 1.24
C GLY A 77 5.10 13.07 1.95
N GLU A 78 4.37 13.78 2.81
CA GLU A 78 4.88 14.84 3.69
C GLU A 78 5.65 14.26 4.89
N ASP A 79 5.20 13.13 5.43
CA ASP A 79 5.79 12.49 6.60
C ASP A 79 7.01 11.62 6.21
N GLU A 80 6.94 10.91 5.07
CA GLU A 80 8.06 10.11 4.56
C GLU A 80 8.18 10.20 3.01
N PRO A 81 9.07 11.06 2.49
CA PRO A 81 9.17 11.28 1.05
C PRO A 81 9.81 10.08 0.34
N ASP A 82 9.11 9.50 -0.64
CA ASP A 82 9.58 8.35 -1.41
C ASP A 82 10.92 8.66 -2.12
N PRO A 83 12.01 7.94 -1.83
CA PRO A 83 13.32 8.17 -2.42
C PRO A 83 13.33 7.99 -3.95
N LEU A 84 12.38 7.23 -4.51
CA LEU A 84 12.22 7.10 -5.96
C LEU A 84 11.58 8.36 -6.55
N ASN A 85 10.63 8.96 -5.85
CA ASN A 85 10.02 10.25 -6.24
C ASN A 85 11.07 11.38 -6.22
N GLN A 86 12.02 11.36 -5.28
CA GLN A 86 13.14 12.32 -5.29
C GLN A 86 14.06 12.19 -6.51
N ARG A 87 14.18 10.98 -7.09
CA ARG A 87 15.11 10.70 -8.20
C ARG A 87 14.45 10.79 -9.57
N PHE A 88 13.16 10.47 -9.66
CA PHE A 88 12.43 10.31 -10.92
C PHE A 88 11.12 11.09 -10.98
N GLY A 89 10.71 11.74 -9.87
CA GLY A 89 9.59 12.67 -9.83
C GLY A 89 9.98 13.95 -10.55
N GLY A 90 9.85 13.95 -11.88
CA GLY A 90 9.96 15.17 -12.66
C GLY A 90 8.89 16.15 -12.22
N GLN A 91 9.32 17.25 -11.58
CA GLN A 91 8.56 18.37 -11.03
C GLN A 91 7.34 17.98 -10.18
N PRO A 92 7.28 18.34 -8.88
CA PRO A 92 6.08 18.08 -8.09
C PRO A 92 4.85 18.66 -8.81
N PRO A 93 3.70 17.96 -8.84
CA PRO A 93 2.46 18.67 -9.00
C PRO A 93 2.44 19.62 -7.81
N GLU A 94 2.66 20.92 -8.08
CA GLU A 94 2.39 21.96 -7.12
C GLU A 94 1.10 21.59 -6.42
N ALA A 95 1.09 21.75 -5.09
CA ALA A 95 -0.15 21.80 -4.33
C ALA A 95 -1.15 22.49 -5.23
N VAL A 96 -2.27 21.81 -5.53
CA VAL A 96 -3.35 22.41 -6.31
C VAL A 96 -3.85 23.55 -5.46
N ASP A 97 -3.18 24.68 -5.60
CA ASP A 97 -3.59 25.96 -5.12
C ASP A 97 -4.87 26.20 -5.88
N THR A 98 -5.96 26.25 -5.12
CA THR A 98 -7.29 26.44 -5.68
C THR A 98 -7.46 27.87 -6.20
N SER A 99 -6.42 28.71 -6.09
CA SER A 99 -6.18 29.87 -6.93
C SER A 99 -5.49 29.43 -8.22
N GLY A 100 -6.28 29.14 -9.25
CA GLY A 100 -5.77 28.83 -10.58
C GLY A 100 -4.83 29.92 -11.10
N PRO A 101 -3.82 29.57 -11.92
CA PRO A 101 -3.00 30.59 -12.54
C PRO A 101 -3.88 31.35 -13.54
N GLU A 102 -4.01 32.66 -13.32
CA GLU A 102 -4.56 33.64 -14.26
C GLU A 102 -3.63 33.77 -15.48
N GLY A 103 -3.52 32.69 -16.25
CA GLY A 103 -2.70 32.62 -17.45
C GLY A 103 -3.50 32.03 -18.61
N PRO A 104 -3.18 32.41 -19.86
CA PRO A 104 -3.91 31.94 -21.03
C PRO A 104 -3.89 30.41 -21.10
N LEU A 105 -5.08 29.80 -21.14
CA LEU A 105 -5.27 28.35 -21.24
C LEU A 105 -4.62 27.82 -22.52
N ARG A 106 -3.48 27.14 -22.41
CA ARG A 106 -2.75 26.58 -23.57
C ARG A 106 -3.42 25.36 -24.19
N TYR A 107 -4.32 24.70 -23.46
CA TYR A 107 -4.99 23.48 -23.90
C TYR A 107 -6.46 23.50 -23.49
N CYS A 108 -7.31 22.91 -24.33
CA CYS A 108 -8.73 22.79 -24.08
C CYS A 108 -8.99 21.83 -22.90
N PRO A 109 -9.67 22.26 -21.83
CA PRO A 109 -9.91 21.42 -20.65
C PRO A 109 -10.85 20.25 -20.93
N TYR A 110 -11.58 20.29 -22.05
CA TYR A 110 -12.58 19.28 -22.39
C TYR A 110 -12.05 18.18 -23.32
N CYS A 111 -11.05 18.48 -24.15
CA CYS A 111 -10.56 17.53 -25.16
C CYS A 111 -9.03 17.48 -25.32
N GLY A 112 -8.28 18.34 -24.63
CA GLY A 112 -6.82 18.36 -24.69
C GLY A 112 -6.22 18.99 -25.96
N ALA A 113 -7.04 19.51 -26.87
CA ALA A 113 -6.54 20.21 -28.07
C ALA A 113 -5.76 21.47 -27.69
N LYS A 114 -4.65 21.74 -28.38
CA LYS A 114 -3.86 22.96 -28.19
C LYS A 114 -4.69 24.19 -28.60
N LEU A 115 -4.73 25.18 -27.72
CA LEU A 115 -5.39 26.46 -27.95
C LEU A 115 -4.33 27.50 -28.32
N GLY A 116 -4.68 28.43 -29.21
CA GLY A 116 -3.89 29.65 -29.43
C GLY A 116 -4.35 30.77 -28.51
N ASP A 117 -3.85 31.99 -28.75
CA ASP A 117 -4.18 33.15 -27.92
C ASP A 117 -5.65 33.57 -28.08
N SER A 118 -6.35 33.69 -26.95
CA SER A 118 -7.67 34.34 -26.80
C SER A 118 -8.80 33.85 -27.71
N TYR A 119 -9.31 32.63 -27.47
CA TYR A 119 -10.50 32.08 -28.15
C TYR A 119 -11.67 31.87 -27.19
N THR A 120 -12.89 32.26 -27.57
CA THR A 120 -14.12 32.00 -26.79
C THR A 120 -14.60 30.54 -26.92
N PHE A 121 -14.24 29.84 -27.99
CA PHE A 121 -14.63 28.45 -28.25
C PHE A 121 -13.45 27.63 -28.76
N CYS A 122 -13.40 26.34 -28.40
CA CYS A 122 -12.38 25.42 -28.91
C CYS A 122 -12.65 25.05 -30.38
N GLY A 123 -11.72 25.33 -31.29
CA GLY A 123 -11.82 24.98 -32.70
C GLY A 123 -11.86 23.47 -33.01
N HIS A 124 -11.52 22.61 -32.04
CA HIS A 124 -11.55 21.15 -32.22
C HIS A 124 -12.84 20.51 -31.74
N CYS A 125 -13.39 20.93 -30.59
CA CYS A 125 -14.56 20.27 -29.97
C CYS A 125 -15.79 21.18 -29.87
N GLY A 126 -15.70 22.45 -30.25
CA GLY A 126 -16.80 23.41 -30.26
C GLY A 126 -17.27 23.89 -28.88
N LYS A 127 -16.70 23.40 -27.78
CA LYS A 127 -17.09 23.81 -26.43
C LYS A 127 -16.55 25.21 -26.11
N ARG A 128 -17.37 26.00 -25.40
CA ARG A 128 -17.01 27.33 -24.91
C ARG A 128 -15.89 27.22 -23.87
N LEU A 129 -14.87 28.03 -24.02
CA LEU A 129 -13.75 28.11 -23.09
C LEU A 129 -14.12 29.02 -21.90
N PRO A 130 -13.57 28.77 -20.69
CA PRO A 130 -13.79 29.66 -19.55
C PRO A 130 -13.21 31.05 -19.88
N ASP A 131 -13.97 32.12 -19.62
CA ASP A 131 -13.52 33.49 -19.86
C ASP A 131 -12.42 33.85 -18.85
N VAL A 132 -11.20 34.13 -19.33
CA VAL A 132 -10.12 34.69 -18.50
C VAL A 132 -10.24 36.21 -18.65
N GLN A 133 -10.63 36.91 -17.58
CA GLN A 133 -10.77 38.36 -17.60
C GLN A 133 -9.37 39.00 -17.65
N GLU A 134 -9.09 39.81 -18.67
CA GLU A 134 -7.90 40.67 -18.74
C GLU A 134 -8.10 41.83 -17.75
N GLU A 135 -7.41 41.79 -16.60
CA GLU A 135 -7.24 42.99 -15.77
C GLU A 135 -6.10 43.84 -16.35
N ASP A 136 -6.53 44.92 -17.01
CA ASP A 136 -5.81 46.14 -17.32
C ASP A 136 -5.02 46.61 -16.09
N HIS A 137 -3.68 46.66 -16.16
CA HIS A 137 -2.87 47.31 -15.13
C HIS A 137 -2.01 48.43 -15.75
N PRO A 138 -2.12 49.67 -15.23
CA PRO A 138 -1.61 50.89 -15.87
C PRO A 138 -0.09 51.04 -15.84
#